data_AF-A0A1N7PDF5-F1
#
_entry.id   AF-A0A1N7PDF5-F1
#
_cell.length_a   1.000
_cell.length_b   1.000
_cell.length_c   1.000
_cell.angle_alpha   90.00
_cell.angle_beta   90.00
_cell.angle_gamma   90.00
#
_symmetry.space_group_name_H-M   'P 1'
#
loop_
_entity.id
_entity.type
_entity.pdbx_description
1 polymer ?
#
loop_
_entity_poly.entity_id
_entity_poly.type
_entity_poly.pdbx_seq_one_letter_code
_entity_poly.pdbx_strand_id
1 'polypeptide(L)' 'MAMRAYKVQDIVVFASRGTEAKLLAAPELRPAEEWREDVAAWVALRAERAPELDDRVDASKTEPYIHTSH' A
#
# COMPACT_ATOMS: atom_id res chain seq x y z
N MET A 1 14.72 8.60 -0.56
CA MET A 1 13.92 8.39 0.66
C MET A 1 13.86 6.90 0.93
N ALA A 2 13.95 6.45 2.19
CA ALA A 2 13.89 5.02 2.51
C ALA A 2 12.46 4.48 2.39
N MET A 3 12.29 3.26 1.90
CA MET A 3 11.00 2.56 1.92
C MET A 3 10.61 2.18 3.35
N ARG A 4 9.31 2.23 3.61
CA ARG A 4 8.69 1.95 4.89
C ARG A 4 7.46 1.08 4.67
N ALA A 5 7.13 0.26 5.63
CA ALA A 5 5.91 -0.52 5.62
C ALA A 5 4.69 0.35 5.94
N TYR A 6 3.68 0.19 5.10
CA TYR A 6 2.35 0.74 5.27
C TYR A 6 1.33 -0.38 5.14
N LYS A 7 0.37 -0.41 6.07
CA LYS A 7 -0.78 -1.29 5.99
C LYS A 7 -1.96 -0.53 5.36
N VAL A 8 -2.52 -1.07 4.29
CA VAL A 8 -3.73 -0.57 3.63
C VAL A 8 -4.78 -1.67 3.72
N GLN A 9 -5.70 -1.53 4.68
CA GLN A 9 -6.60 -2.62 5.09
C GLN A 9 -5.81 -3.91 5.37
N ASP A 10 -5.99 -4.96 4.57
CA ASP A 10 -5.34 -6.26 4.77
C ASP A 10 -4.04 -6.42 3.98
N ILE A 11 -3.65 -5.42 3.17
CA ILE A 11 -2.44 -5.45 2.34
C ILE A 11 -1.31 -4.67 2.99
N VAL A 12 -0.11 -5.26 3.00
CA VAL A 12 1.11 -4.56 3.39
C VAL A 12 1.82 -4.07 2.12
N VAL A 13 2.16 -2.79 2.09
CA VAL A 13 2.87 -2.14 0.99
C VAL A 13 4.13 -1.46 1.51
N PHE A 14 5.26 -1.71 0.87
CA PHE A 14 6.48 -0.97 1.12
C PHE A 14 6.57 0.20 0.16
N ALA A 15 6.61 1.42 0.69
CA ALA A 15 6.62 2.64 -0.11
C ALA A 15 7.38 3.76 0.62
N SER A 16 7.69 4.85 -0.09
CA SER A 16 8.34 6.00 0.54
C SER A 16 7.39 6.82 1.43
N ARG A 17 6.09 6.75 1.14
CA ARG A 17 5.01 7.48 1.84
C ARG A 17 3.66 6.78 1.69
N GLY A 18 2.73 7.10 2.59
CA GLY A 18 1.41 6.47 2.63
C GLY A 18 0.58 6.66 1.36
N THR A 19 0.71 7.79 0.66
CA THR A 19 -0.02 8.02 -0.60
C THR A 19 0.36 7.02 -1.70
N GLU A 20 1.65 6.69 -1.82
CA GLU A 20 2.14 5.68 -2.78
C GLU A 20 1.65 4.29 -2.40
N ALA A 21 1.67 3.97 -1.09
CA ALA A 21 1.12 2.72 -0.59
C ALA A 21 -0.36 2.55 -0.94
N LYS A 22 -1.18 3.59 -0.77
CA LYS A 22 -2.59 3.57 -1.15
C LYS A 22 -2.78 3.36 -2.65
N LEU A 23 -2.04 4.10 -3.47
CA LEU A 23 -2.16 4.03 -4.93
C LEU A 23 -1.86 2.62 -5.45
N LEU A 24 -0.88 1.95 -4.85
CA LEU A 24 -0.50 0.60 -5.24
C LEU A 24 -1.49 -0.46 -4.73
N ALA A 25 -2.00 -0.32 -3.50
CA ALA A 25 -2.95 -1.28 -2.92
C ALA A 25 -4.38 -1.14 -3.44
N ALA A 26 -4.80 0.04 -3.88
CA ALA A 26 -6.19 0.31 -4.25
C ALA A 26 -6.73 -0.62 -5.36
N PRO A 27 -5.99 -0.90 -6.46
CA PRO A 27 -6.44 -1.84 -7.50
C PRO A 27 -6.62 -3.28 -7.00
N GLU A 28 -5.77 -3.73 -6.06
CA GLU A 28 -5.85 -5.09 -5.49
C GLU A 28 -7.06 -5.25 -4.54
N LEU A 29 -7.35 -4.21 -3.74
CA LEU A 29 -8.48 -4.24 -2.82
C LEU A 29 -9.82 -4.11 -3.54
N ARG A 30 -9.86 -3.32 -4.62
CA ARG A 30 -11.09 -2.94 -5.32
C ARG A 30 -10.87 -3.04 -6.84
N PRO A 31 -10.85 -4.26 -7.40
CA PRO A 31 -10.52 -4.49 -8.82
C PRO A 31 -11.66 -4.13 -9.79
N ALA A 32 -12.89 -3.93 -9.30
CA ALA A 32 -14.06 -3.67 -10.15
C ALA A 32 -14.11 -2.20 -10.63
N GLU A 33 -14.46 -2.01 -11.90
CA GLU A 33 -14.45 -0.70 -12.57
C GLU A 33 -15.43 0.30 -11.94
N GLU A 34 -16.52 -0.20 -11.33
CA GLU A 34 -17.49 0.58 -10.55
C GLU A 34 -16.86 1.39 -9.40
N TRP A 35 -15.71 0.96 -8.89
CA TRP A 35 -15.02 1.64 -7.79
C TRP A 35 -14.23 2.86 -8.23
N ARG A 36 -13.93 2.99 -9.54
CA ARG A 36 -13.26 4.21 -10.05
C ARG A 36 -14.12 5.45 -9.87
N GLU A 37 -15.45 5.29 -9.83
CA GLU A 37 -16.39 6.39 -9.66
C GLU A 37 -16.72 6.67 -8.19
N ASP A 38 -16.48 5.72 -7.27
CA ASP A 38 -16.64 5.90 -5.82
C ASP A 38 -15.38 6.51 -5.18
N VAL A 39 -15.17 7.79 -5.47
CA VAL A 39 -14.07 8.60 -4.93
C VAL A 39 -14.11 8.65 -3.40
N ALA A 40 -15.29 8.62 -2.78
CA ALA A 40 -15.41 8.67 -1.32
C ALA A 40 -14.84 7.41 -0.67
N ALA A 41 -15.15 6.24 -1.21
CA ALA A 41 -14.59 4.99 -0.73
C ALA A 41 -13.08 4.86 -1.03
N TRP A 42 -12.60 5.45 -2.14
CA TRP A 42 -11.17 5.55 -2.43
C TRP A 42 -10.42 6.44 -1.43
N VAL A 43 -10.96 7.63 -1.11
CA VAL A 43 -10.37 8.54 -0.09
C VAL A 43 -10.38 7.90 1.30
N ALA A 44 -11.40 7.08 1.61
CA ALA A 44 -11.52 6.38 2.88
C ALA A 44 -10.43 5.32 3.11
N LEU A 45 -9.78 4.80 2.06
CA LEU A 45 -8.63 3.92 2.21
C LEU A 45 -7.53 4.66 2.98
N ARG A 46 -7.16 4.15 4.16
CA ARG A 46 -6.05 4.66 4.96
C ARG A 46 -4.82 3.79 4.76
N ALA A 47 -3.67 4.44 4.61
CA ALA A 47 -2.37 3.80 4.68
C ALA A 47 -1.81 4.14 6.05
N GLU A 48 -1.80 3.14 6.91
CA GLU A 48 -1.31 3.26 8.28
C GLU A 48 0.16 2.83 8.30
N ARG A 49 1.00 3.56 9.03
CA ARG A 49 2.40 3.14 9.20
C ARG A 49 2.43 1.85 10.02
N ALA A 50 3.16 0.85 9.52
CA ALA A 50 3.40 -0.42 10.21
C ALA A 50 4.91 -0.57 10.50
N PRO A 51 5.50 0.27 11.37
CA PRO A 51 6.95 0.29 11.60
C PRO A 51 7.52 -1.06 12.05
N GLU A 52 6.70 -1.91 12.67
CA GLU A 52 7.03 -3.29 13.05
C GLU A 52 7.37 -4.21 11.87
N LEU A 53 7.09 -3.78 10.63
CA LEU A 53 7.41 -4.51 9.40
C LEU A 53 8.53 -3.84 8.59
N ASP A 54 9.09 -2.71 9.03
CA ASP A 54 10.14 -1.99 8.29
C ASP A 54 11.39 -2.87 8.05
N ASP A 55 11.70 -3.80 8.97
CA ASP A 55 12.81 -4.75 8.83
C ASP A 55 12.61 -5.78 7.71
N ARG A 56 11.38 -5.91 7.18
CA ARG A 56 11.05 -6.79 6.06
C ARG A 56 11.18 -6.10 4.71
N VAL A 57 11.66 -4.87 4.67
CA VAL A 57 11.95 -4.17 3.41
C VAL A 57 13.04 -4.93 2.64
N ASP A 58 12.67 -5.43 1.47
CA ASP A 58 13.60 -5.94 0.47
C ASP A 58 14.48 -4.80 -0.08
N ALA A 59 15.76 -4.84 0.26
CA ALA A 59 16.76 -3.84 -0.16
C ALA A 59 17.11 -3.91 -1.65
N SER A 60 16.76 -4.99 -2.37
CA SER A 60 16.97 -5.09 -3.81
C SER A 60 15.92 -4.32 -4.62
N LYS A 61 14.78 -3.98 -4.00
CA LYS A 61 13.72 -3.21 -4.65
C LYS A 61 14.01 -1.72 -4.51
N THR A 62 13.71 -0.99 -5.58
CA THR A 62 13.89 0.48 -5.65
C THR A 62 12.57 1.23 -5.81
N GLU A 63 11.49 0.51 -6.10
CA GLU A 63 10.14 1.04 -6.33
C GLU A 63 9.15 0.45 -5.31
N PRO A 64 8.04 1.15 -5.01
CA PRO A 64 7.02 0.64 -4.10
C PRO A 64 6.45 -0.72 -4.54
N TYR A 65 6.22 -1.62 -3.60
CA TYR A 65 5.74 -2.97 -3.89
C TYR A 65 4.83 -3.51 -2.81
N ILE A 66 3.90 -4.38 -3.22
CA ILE A 66 3.04 -5.12 -2.31
C ILE A 66 3.81 -6.29 -1.73
N HIS A 67 3.72 -6.46 -0.42
CA HIS A 67 4.26 -7.62 0.27
C HIS A 67 3.24 -8.76 0.20
N THR A 68 3.46 -9.69 -0.73
CA THR A 68 2.76 -10.97 -0.73
C THR A 68 3.46 -11.90 0.26
N SER A 69 2.93 -11.96 1.49
CA SER A 69 3.32 -13.03 2.43
C SER A 69 2.77 -14.34 1.87
N HIS A 70 3.60 -15.10 1.16
CA HIS A 70 3.33 -16.50 0.86
C HIS A 70 3.71 -17.39 2.05
#